data_AF-N8Z2I1-F1
#
_entry.id   AF-N8Z2I1-F1
#
_cell.length_a   1.000
_cell.length_b   1.000
_cell.length_c   1.000
_cell.angle_alpha   90.00
_cell.angle_beta   90.00
_cell.angle_gamma   90.00
#
_symmetry.space_group_name_H-M   'P 1'
#
loop_
_entity.id
_entity.type
_entity.pdbx_description
1 polymer ?
#
loop_
_entity_poly.entity_id
_entity_poly.type
_entity_poly.pdbx_seq_one_letter_code
_entity_poly.pdbx_strand_id
1 'polypeptide(L)'
;MALSTEMKKTHKFWAFANDIIHTSGDEVDLHSVEVEIAEEVLKELNDQVGYFKSKNLSQYFASYSLSDAERSNVNLSFHHPGSTITDFGLVCNIGGLFAKFHLTYSDKDASRNIYYFVKLINYQ
;
A
#
# COMPACT_ATOMS: atom_id res chain seq x y z
N MET A 1 11.51 29.36 -20.52
CA MET A 1 11.61 27.92 -20.83
C MET A 1 10.81 27.19 -19.78
N ALA A 2 9.63 26.67 -20.14
CA ALA A 2 8.85 25.84 -19.22
C ALA A 2 9.55 24.48 -19.14
N LEU A 3 9.99 24.09 -17.93
CA LEU A 3 10.38 22.72 -17.65
C LEU A 3 9.17 21.85 -17.98
N SER A 4 9.26 21.04 -19.03
CA SER A 4 8.30 19.98 -19.27
C SER A 4 8.28 19.11 -18.02
N THR A 5 7.15 19.06 -17.33
CA THR A 5 6.93 18.12 -16.24
C THR A 5 7.09 16.72 -16.84
N GLU A 6 8.26 16.11 -16.68
CA GLU A 6 8.44 14.71 -17.04
C GLU A 6 7.37 13.93 -16.27
N MET A 7 6.54 13.18 -16.99
CA MET A 7 5.60 12.26 -16.36
C MET A 7 6.42 11.29 -15.51
N LYS A 8 6.21 11.33 -14.19
CA LYS A 8 6.77 10.34 -13.29
C LYS A 8 6.34 8.96 -13.75
N LYS A 9 7.30 8.08 -14.01
CA LYS A 9 7.02 6.71 -14.39
C LYS A 9 6.47 5.97 -13.17
N THR A 10 5.36 5.27 -13.36
CA THR A 10 4.64 4.58 -12.30
C THR A 10 4.47 3.10 -12.61
N HIS A 11 4.28 2.32 -11.55
CA HIS A 11 4.07 0.88 -11.63
C HIS A 11 2.85 0.51 -10.80
N LYS A 12 2.00 -0.37 -11.36
CA LYS A 12 0.78 -0.83 -10.71
C LYS A 12 1.04 -2.10 -9.93
N PHE A 13 0.54 -2.13 -8.70
CA PHE A 13 0.57 -3.29 -7.83
C PHE A 13 -0.83 -3.59 -7.33
N TRP A 14 -1.07 -4.86 -7.06
CA TRP A 14 -2.36 -5.35 -6.61
C TRP A 14 -2.20 -6.21 -5.36
N ALA A 15 -3.25 -6.27 -4.55
CA ALA A 15 -3.47 -7.34 -3.60
C ALA A 15 -4.94 -7.76 -3.65
N PHE A 16 -5.19 -9.06 -3.57
CA PHE A 16 -6.53 -9.64 -3.46
C PHE A 16 -6.78 -10.18 -2.04
N ALA A 17 -8.00 -10.66 -1.77
CA ALA A 17 -8.34 -11.25 -0.48
C ALA A 17 -7.35 -12.35 -0.01
N ASN A 18 -6.85 -13.17 -0.94
CA ASN A 18 -5.86 -14.21 -0.66
C ASN A 18 -4.43 -13.69 -0.40
N ASP A 19 -4.18 -12.40 -0.65
CA ASP A 19 -2.89 -11.74 -0.40
C ASP A 19 -2.89 -10.96 0.93
N ILE A 20 -3.99 -11.03 1.70
CA ILE A 20 -4.07 -10.49 3.07
C ILE A 20 -3.16 -11.32 3.98
N ILE A 21 -2.24 -10.63 4.66
CA ILE A 21 -1.33 -11.23 5.64
C ILE A 21 -1.91 -11.09 7.04
N HIS A 22 -2.51 -9.94 7.33
CA HIS A 22 -3.14 -9.66 8.60
C HIS A 22 -4.25 -8.63 8.45
N THR A 23 -5.35 -8.82 9.16
CA THR A 23 -6.45 -7.86 9.23
C THR A 23 -7.09 -7.89 10.62
N SER A 24 -7.67 -6.77 11.05
CA SER A 24 -8.49 -6.71 12.26
C SER A 24 -9.99 -6.93 12.00
N GLY A 25 -10.38 -7.11 10.73
CA GLY A 25 -11.75 -7.36 10.28
C GLY A 25 -11.87 -8.70 9.57
N ASP A 26 -12.94 -8.88 8.78
CA ASP A 26 -13.14 -10.11 8.02
C ASP A 26 -12.38 -10.04 6.68
N GLU A 27 -11.64 -11.11 6.36
CA GLU A 27 -10.82 -11.18 5.12
C GLU A 27 -11.66 -11.02 3.85
N VAL A 28 -12.95 -11.38 3.92
CA VAL A 28 -13.89 -11.26 2.80
C VAL A 28 -14.34 -9.83 2.53
N ASP A 29 -14.11 -8.89 3.44
CA ASP A 29 -14.58 -7.53 3.24
C ASP A 29 -13.79 -6.83 2.13
N LEU A 30 -12.48 -7.14 2.01
CA LEU A 30 -11.59 -6.62 0.98
C LEU A 30 -11.47 -7.59 -0.19
N HIS A 31 -12.00 -7.19 -1.35
CA HIS A 31 -11.84 -7.96 -2.58
C HIS A 31 -10.50 -7.69 -3.25
N SER A 32 -10.14 -6.42 -3.41
CA SER A 32 -8.90 -6.03 -4.03
C SER A 32 -8.48 -4.60 -3.69
N VAL A 33 -7.17 -4.38 -3.71
CA VAL A 33 -6.55 -3.05 -3.77
C VAL A 33 -5.64 -2.97 -4.99
N GLU A 34 -5.74 -1.87 -5.72
CA GLU A 34 -4.78 -1.45 -6.75
C GLU A 34 -4.09 -0.18 -6.26
N VAL A 35 -2.77 -0.15 -6.32
CA VAL A 35 -1.98 1.04 -6.02
C VAL A 35 -0.98 1.29 -7.14
N GLU A 36 -0.94 2.54 -7.58
CA GLU A 36 0.05 3.05 -8.53
C GLU A 36 1.19 3.73 -7.76
N ILE A 37 2.41 3.22 -7.92
CA ILE A 37 3.58 3.65 -7.16
C ILE A 37 4.61 4.24 -8.12
N ALA A 38 5.13 5.43 -7.79
CA ALA A 38 6.17 6.08 -8.56
C ALA A 38 7.50 5.30 -8.49
N GLU A 39 8.22 5.23 -9.61
CA GLU A 39 9.48 4.48 -9.73
C GLU A 39 10.54 4.95 -8.72
N GLU A 40 10.58 6.25 -8.40
CA GLU A 40 11.48 6.80 -7.39
C GLU A 40 11.22 6.25 -5.98
N VAL A 41 9.95 6.06 -5.60
CA VAL A 41 9.57 5.51 -4.29
C VAL A 41 10.02 4.06 -4.19
N LEU A 42 9.82 3.28 -5.26
CA LEU A 42 10.29 1.89 -5.32
C LEU A 42 11.80 1.81 -5.20
N LYS A 43 12.53 2.71 -5.87
CA LYS A 43 13.98 2.78 -5.81
C LYS A 43 14.46 3.11 -4.40
N GLU A 44 13.89 4.12 -3.75
CA GLU A 44 14.25 4.50 -2.37
C GLU A 44 14.01 3.37 -1.37
N LEU A 45 12.85 2.70 -1.47
CA LEU A 45 12.54 1.53 -0.63
C LEU A 45 13.56 0.41 -0.85
N ASN A 46 13.89 0.11 -2.11
CA ASN A 46 14.87 -0.92 -2.44
C ASN A 46 16.29 -0.58 -1.97
N ASP A 47 16.71 0.68 -2.07
CA ASP A 47 18.01 1.14 -1.58
C ASP A 47 18.11 1.00 -0.06
N GLN A 48 17.04 1.32 0.69
CA GLN A 48 16.98 1.08 2.13
C GLN A 48 17.04 -0.40 2.49
N VAL A 49 16.32 -1.27 1.76
CA VAL A 49 16.39 -2.73 1.95
C VAL A 49 17.81 -3.24 1.66
N GLY A 50 18.47 -2.72 0.62
CA GLY A 50 19.87 -3.01 0.31
C GLY A 50 20.81 -2.62 1.44
N TYR A 51 20.60 -1.44 2.04
CA TYR A 51 21.33 -0.98 3.22
C TYR A 51 21.13 -1.94 4.40
N PHE A 52 19.89 -2.29 4.75
CA PHE A 52 19.61 -3.23 5.85
C PHE A 52 20.28 -4.59 5.64
N LYS A 53 20.24 -5.12 4.42
CA LYS A 53 20.94 -6.36 4.06
C LYS A 53 22.45 -6.24 4.28
N SER A 54 23.07 -5.13 3.87
CA SER A 54 24.51 -4.87 4.07
C SER A 54 24.93 -4.80 5.55
N LYS A 55 23.98 -4.48 6.43
CA LYS A 55 24.19 -4.37 7.88
C LYS A 55 23.72 -5.59 8.67
N ASN A 56 23.28 -6.66 7.99
CA ASN A 56 22.67 -7.84 8.61
C ASN A 56 21.45 -7.49 9.49
N LEU A 57 20.64 -6.54 9.02
CA LEU A 57 19.43 -6.03 9.65
C LEU A 57 18.18 -6.53 8.91
N SER A 58 18.16 -7.80 8.50
CA SER A 58 17.11 -8.37 7.65
C SER A 58 15.73 -8.42 8.29
N GLN A 59 15.64 -8.24 9.61
CA GLN A 59 14.38 -8.13 10.35
C GLN A 59 13.68 -6.77 10.20
N TYR A 60 14.37 -5.75 9.68
CA TYR A 60 13.83 -4.40 9.52
C TYR A 60 13.14 -4.24 8.16
N PHE A 61 12.22 -3.28 8.13
CA PHE A 61 11.46 -2.92 6.94
C PHE A 61 11.76 -1.48 6.55
N ALA A 62 11.87 -1.24 5.24
CA ALA A 62 11.77 0.09 4.68
C ALA A 62 10.29 0.48 4.61
N SER A 63 9.96 1.74 4.85
CA SER A 63 8.56 2.18 4.81
C SER A 63 8.42 3.55 4.18
N TYR A 64 7.32 3.73 3.44
CA TYR A 64 6.96 4.99 2.83
C TYR A 64 5.47 5.26 3.04
N SER A 65 5.12 6.40 3.61
CA SER A 65 3.72 6.80 3.80
C SER A 65 3.27 7.65 2.61
N LEU A 66 2.15 7.27 1.98
CA LEU A 66 1.62 8.02 0.85
C LEU A 66 1.05 9.36 1.31
N SER A 67 1.36 10.41 0.55
CA SER A 67 0.69 11.70 0.66
C SER A 67 -0.79 11.60 0.25
N ASP A 68 -1.58 12.60 0.63
CA ASP A 68 -3.01 12.65 0.30
C ASP A 68 -3.26 12.55 -1.22
N ALA A 69 -2.41 13.17 -2.03
CA ALA A 69 -2.47 13.15 -3.49
C ALA A 69 -2.10 11.78 -4.09
N GLU A 70 -1.24 11.00 -3.44
CA GLU A 70 -0.93 9.64 -3.87
C GLU A 70 -2.02 8.67 -3.44
N ARG A 71 -2.60 8.86 -2.25
CA ARG A 71 -3.72 8.05 -1.76
C ARG A 71 -4.95 8.14 -2.65
N SER A 72 -5.18 9.27 -3.33
CA SER A 72 -6.29 9.38 -4.30
C SER A 72 -6.11 8.49 -5.54
N ASN A 73 -4.92 7.96 -5.78
CA ASN A 73 -4.65 7.01 -6.87
C ASN A 73 -4.74 5.55 -6.43
N VAL A 74 -5.14 5.28 -5.19
CA VAL A 74 -5.42 3.93 -4.70
C VAL A 74 -6.86 3.58 -5.03
N ASN A 75 -7.06 2.53 -5.82
CA ASN A 75 -8.39 2.01 -6.13
C ASN A 75 -8.70 0.81 -5.23
N LEU A 76 -9.88 0.81 -4.62
CA LEU A 76 -10.35 -0.28 -3.77
C LEU A 76 -11.65 -0.90 -4.27
N SER A 77 -11.73 -2.21 -4.15
CA SER A 77 -12.98 -2.96 -4.21
C SER A 77 -13.26 -3.59 -2.86
N PHE A 78 -14.39 -3.20 -2.25
CA PHE A 78 -14.71 -3.53 -0.87
C PHE A 78 -16.23 -3.71 -0.67
N HIS A 79 -16.64 -4.56 0.27
CA HIS A 79 -18.06 -4.86 0.53
C HIS A 79 -18.87 -3.67 1.07
N HIS A 80 -18.23 -2.77 1.82
CA HIS A 80 -18.90 -1.63 2.44
C HIS A 80 -18.76 -0.35 1.59
N PRO A 81 -19.85 0.13 0.94
CA PRO A 81 -19.81 1.37 0.16
C PRO A 81 -19.56 2.59 1.06
N GLY A 82 -18.84 3.58 0.54
CA GLY A 82 -18.49 4.80 1.28
C GLY A 82 -17.29 4.68 2.22
N SER A 83 -16.58 3.55 2.17
CA SER A 83 -15.34 3.35 2.91
C SER A 83 -14.22 4.29 2.44
N THR A 84 -13.42 4.79 3.37
CA THR A 84 -12.26 5.64 3.10
C THR A 84 -10.97 4.98 3.58
N ILE A 85 -9.89 5.21 2.83
CA ILE A 85 -8.56 4.78 3.22
C ILE A 85 -7.91 5.85 4.08
N THR A 86 -7.35 5.45 5.21
CA THR A 86 -6.46 6.30 5.99
C THR A 86 -5.12 5.60 6.22
N ASP A 87 -4.08 6.41 6.40
CA ASP A 87 -2.73 5.96 6.77
C ASP A 87 -2.11 4.89 5.84
N PHE A 88 -2.36 5.00 4.53
CA PHE A 88 -1.79 4.07 3.56
C PHE A 88 -0.26 4.22 3.50
N GLY A 89 0.43 3.14 3.82
CA GLY A 89 1.88 3.06 3.78
C GLY A 89 2.35 1.82 3.05
N LEU A 90 3.39 2.01 2.24
CA LEU A 90 4.17 0.93 1.66
C LEU A 90 5.19 0.45 2.68
N VAL A 91 5.37 -0.85 2.73
CA VAL A 91 6.36 -1.51 3.58
C VAL A 91 7.11 -2.51 2.71
N CYS A 92 8.44 -2.50 2.76
CA CYS A 92 9.27 -3.31 1.88
C CYS A 92 10.38 -4.00 2.69
N ASN A 93 10.62 -5.27 2.39
CA ASN A 93 11.79 -6.01 2.86
C ASN A 93 12.22 -7.05 1.82
N ILE A 94 13.16 -7.92 2.20
CA ILE A 94 13.66 -9.00 1.32
C ILE A 94 12.58 -10.00 0.86
N GLY A 95 11.43 -10.07 1.54
CA GLY A 95 10.29 -10.93 1.22
C GLY A 95 9.30 -10.32 0.23
N GLY A 96 9.42 -9.03 -0.06
CA GLY A 96 8.63 -8.34 -1.07
C GLY A 96 8.12 -6.97 -0.63
N LEU A 97 7.13 -6.49 -1.38
CA LEU A 97 6.42 -5.24 -1.15
C LEU A 97 5.07 -5.52 -0.51
N PHE A 98 4.67 -4.68 0.43
CA PHE A 98 3.46 -4.79 1.21
C PHE A 98 2.80 -3.43 1.34
N ALA A 99 1.49 -3.42 1.57
CA ALA A 99 0.75 -2.23 1.99
C ALA A 99 0.18 -2.44 3.39
N LYS A 100 0.27 -1.41 4.22
CA LYS A 100 -0.48 -1.28 5.46
C LYS A 100 -1.43 -0.10 5.33
N PHE A 101 -2.68 -0.26 5.71
CA PHE A 101 -3.65 0.83 5.67
C PHE A 101 -4.82 0.54 6.60
N HIS A 102 -5.58 1.58 6.88
CA HIS A 102 -6.86 1.49 7.56
C HIS A 102 -7.98 1.76 6.58
N LEU A 103 -9.06 1.01 6.73
CA LEU A 103 -10.32 1.26 6.06
C LEU A 103 -11.33 1.71 7.10
N THR A 104 -11.83 2.93 6.93
CA THR A 104 -12.84 3.50 7.81
C THR A 104 -14.18 3.59 7.09
N TYR A 105 -15.25 3.07 7.69
CA TYR A 105 -16.60 3.21 7.16
C TYR A 105 -17.62 3.36 8.29
N SER A 106 -18.73 4.04 7.97
CA SER A 106 -19.83 4.23 8.91
C SER A 106 -20.86 3.12 8.71
N ASP A 107 -21.14 2.35 9.77
CA ASP A 107 -22.25 1.40 9.81
C ASP A 107 -23.27 1.83 10.85
N LYS A 108 -24.43 2.29 10.36
CA LYS A 108 -25.58 2.80 11.12
C LYS A 108 -25.24 3.95 12.07
N ASP A 109 -24.61 3.64 13.21
CA ASP A 109 -24.29 4.55 14.30
C ASP A 109 -22.85 4.41 14.82
N ALA A 110 -22.03 3.55 14.21
CA ALA A 110 -20.65 3.32 14.61
C ALA A 110 -19.69 3.47 13.42
N SER A 111 -18.61 4.23 13.64
CA SER A 111 -17.46 4.21 12.73
C SER A 111 -16.65 2.95 13.00
N ARG A 112 -16.52 2.11 11.97
CA ARG A 112 -15.65 0.95 11.96
C ARG A 112 -14.32 1.35 11.33
N ASN A 113 -13.23 0.96 11.97
CA ASN A 113 -11.89 1.12 11.45
C ASN A 113 -11.24 -0.27 11.41
N ILE A 114 -10.94 -0.74 10.19
CA ILE A 114 -10.34 -2.04 9.94
C ILE A 114 -8.92 -1.83 9.45
N TYR A 115 -7.97 -2.45 10.14
CA TYR A 115 -6.58 -2.50 9.71
C TYR A 115 -6.38 -3.61 8.68
N TYR A 116 -5.60 -3.32 7.63
CA TYR A 116 -5.13 -4.28 6.64
C TYR A 116 -3.61 -4.23 6.51
N PHE A 117 -3.02 -5.43 6.43
CA PHE A 117 -1.66 -5.66 5.96
C PHE A 117 -1.69 -6.69 4.84
N VAL A 118 -1.31 -6.28 3.64
CA VAL A 118 -1.46 -7.09 2.42
C VAL A 118 -0.16 -7.15 1.64
N LYS A 119 0.07 -8.26 0.94
CA LYS A 119 1.18 -8.40 -0.01
C LYS A 119 0.82 -7.78 -1.34
N LEU A 120 1.70 -6.90 -1.83
CA LEU A 120 1.54 -6.26 -3.14
C LEU A 120 2.30 -7.04 -4.21
N ILE A 121 1.61 -7.41 -5.27
CA ILE A 121 2.13 -8.18 -6.41
C ILE A 121 1.96 -7.35 -7.69
N ASN A 122 3.00 -7.32 -8.52
CA ASN A 122 2.90 -6.81 -9.88
C ASN A 122 2.52 -7.99 -10.80
N TYR A 123 1.27 -8.04 -11.26
CA TYR A 123 0.72 -9.11 -12.10
C TYR A 123 0.93 -8.88 -13.61
N GLN A 124 1.86 -8.01 -14.01
CA GLN A 124 2.21 -7.75 -15.41
C GLN A 124 2.62 -9.00 -16.19
#